data_AF-A0A7C1WRE1-F1
#
_entry.id   AF-A0A7C1WRE1-F1
#
_cell.length_a   1.000
_cell.length_b   1.000
_cell.length_c   1.000
_cell.angle_alpha   90.00
_cell.angle_beta   90.00
_cell.angle_gamma   90.00
#
_symmetry.space_group_name_H-M   'P 1'
#
loop_
_entity.id
_entity.type
_entity.pdbx_description
1 polymer ?
#
loop_
_entity_poly.entity_id
_entity_poly.type
_entity_poly.pdbx_seq_one_letter_code
_entity_poly.pdbx_strand_id
1 'polypeptide(L)' 'MSSDFIKKCPECDSISLTYNPTLGEVICNDCGLVVEEKMV' A
#
# COMPACT_ATOMS: atom_id res chain seq x y z
N MET A 1 -19.07 -3.35 16.40
CA MET A 1 -17.71 -2.81 16.53
C MET A 1 -16.78 -3.74 15.80
N SER A 2 -16.41 -3.42 14.55
CA SER A 2 -15.43 -4.18 13.77
C SER A 2 -14.67 -3.18 12.91
N SER A 3 -13.57 -2.66 13.45
CA SER A 3 -12.70 -1.73 12.75
C SER A 3 -11.61 -2.53 12.07
N ASP A 4 -11.95 -3.18 10.96
CA ASP A 4 -10.96 -3.81 10.08
C ASP A 4 -10.12 -2.67 9.47
N PHE A 5 -8.88 -2.52 9.95
CA PHE A 5 -7.91 -1.56 9.41
C PHE A 5 -7.43 -2.05 8.03
N ILE A 6 -8.26 -1.83 7.01
CA ILE A 6 -7.89 -2.08 5.62
C ILE A 6 -6.90 -1.00 5.20
N LYS A 7 -5.65 -1.39 4.96
CA LYS A 7 -4.67 -0.50 4.32
C LYS A 7 -5.16 -0.21 2.90
N LYS A 8 -5.45 1.07 2.64
CA LYS A 8 -5.86 1.60 1.34
C LYS A 8 -4.85 2.64 0.86
N CYS A 9 -4.74 2.81 -0.44
CA CYS A 9 -3.90 3.80 -1.06
C CYS A 9 -4.40 5.21 -0.67
N PRO A 10 -3.54 6.11 -0.18
CA PRO A 10 -3.95 7.46 0.20
C PRO A 10 -4.17 8.40 -1.00
N GLU A 11 -3.69 8.06 -2.20
CA GLU A 11 -3.88 8.89 -3.41
C GLU A 11 -5.22 8.63 -4.10
N CYS A 12 -5.63 7.37 -4.21
CA CYS A 12 -6.80 6.96 -4.98
C CYS A 12 -7.84 6.16 -4.18
N ASP A 13 -7.63 5.99 -2.87
CA ASP A 13 -8.47 5.16 -1.97
C ASP A 13 -8.58 3.67 -2.39
N SER A 14 -7.75 3.21 -3.33
CA SER A 14 -7.76 1.83 -3.79
C SER A 14 -7.20 0.88 -2.73
N ILE A 15 -7.86 -0.25 -2.54
CA ILE A 15 -7.39 -1.35 -1.68
C ILE A 15 -6.39 -2.28 -2.40
N SER A 16 -6.15 -2.03 -3.70
CA SER A 16 -5.25 -2.83 -4.53
C SER A 16 -3.79 -2.42 -4.29
N LEU A 17 -3.24 -2.89 -3.18
CA LEU A 17 -1.85 -2.70 -2.79
C LEU A 17 -1.08 -4.03 -2.93
N THR A 18 0.07 -3.98 -3.61
CA THR A 18 1.00 -5.12 -3.76
C THR A 18 2.26 -4.85 -2.96
N TYR A 19 2.66 -5.81 -2.14
CA TYR A 19 3.96 -5.76 -1.47
C TYR A 19 5.05 -6.28 -2.40
N ASN A 20 6.08 -5.47 -2.63
CA ASN A 20 7.28 -5.82 -3.39
C ASN A 20 8.38 -6.32 -2.44
N PRO A 21 8.60 -7.65 -2.32
CA PRO A 21 9.61 -8.20 -1.43
C PRO A 21 11.05 -7.90 -1.86
N THR A 22 11.27 -7.49 -3.12
CA THR A 22 12.61 -7.19 -3.64
C THR A 22 13.16 -5.88 -3.09
N LEU A 23 12.32 -4.86 -3.00
CA LEU A 23 12.68 -3.54 -2.46
C LEU A 23 12.18 -3.34 -1.02
N GLY A 24 11.22 -4.16 -0.58
CA GLY A 24 10.59 -4.03 0.74
C GLY A 24 9.54 -2.93 0.79
N GLU A 25 8.89 -2.66 -0.34
CA GLU A 25 7.98 -1.53 -0.52
C GLU A 25 6.54 -1.99 -0.77
N VAL A 26 5.55 -1.17 -0.44
CA VAL A 26 4.13 -1.41 -0.80
C VAL A 26 3.74 -0.49 -1.94
N ILE A 27 3.25 -1.02 -3.04
CA ILE A 27 2.91 -0.27 -4.25
C ILE A 27 1.42 -0.41 -4.55
N CYS A 28 0.74 0.69 -4.86
CA CYS A 28 -0.63 0.64 -5.35
C CYS A 28 -0.66 0.26 -6.82
N ASN A 29 -1.40 -0.79 -7.19
CA ASN A 29 -1.52 -1.22 -8.58
C ASN A 29 -2.42 -0.30 -9.42
N ASP A 30 -3.18 0.58 -8.78
CA ASP A 30 -4.18 1.41 -9.44
C ASP A 30 -3.59 2.75 -9.90
N CYS A 31 -2.92 3.47 -9.00
CA CYS A 31 -2.26 4.74 -9.29
C CYS A 31 -0.73 4.65 -9.42
N GLY A 32 -0.12 3.53 -9.02
CA GLY A 32 1.33 3.36 -9.01
C GLY A 32 2.05 3.96 -7.80
N LEU A 33 1.32 4.49 -6.80
CA LEU A 33 1.92 5.12 -5.62
C LEU A 33 2.63 4.09 -4.73
N VAL A 34 3.85 4.42 -4.31
CA VAL A 34 4.57 3.70 -3.26
C VAL A 34 4.10 4.20 -1.88
N VAL A 35 3.47 3.33 -1.10
CA VAL A 35 2.78 3.64 0.17
C VAL A 35 3.69 3.45 1.39
N GLU A 36 4.62 2.50 1.35
CA GLU A 36 5.60 2.26 2.41
C GLU A 36 6.96 1.97 1.80
N GLU A 37 7.99 2.68 2.25
CA GLU A 37 9.39 2.42 1.98
C GLU A 37 10.07 2.01 3.29
N LYS A 38 10.81 0.90 3.28
CA LYS A 38 11.54 0.46 4.46
C LYS A 38 12.86 1.24 4.55
N MET A 39 12.84 2.39 5.22
CA MET A 39 14.07 3.09 5.59
C MET A 39 14.83 2.25 6.61
N VAL A 40 16.05 1.85 6.27
CA VAL A 40 17.00 1.09 7.12
C VAL A 40 17.69 1.97 8.13
#